data_AF-A0A845RL13-F1
#
_entry.id   AF-A0A845RL13-F1
#
_cell.length_a   1.000
_cell.length_b   1.000
_cell.length_c   1.000
_cell.angle_alpha   90.00
_cell.angle_beta   90.00
_cell.angle_gamma   90.00
#
_symmetry.space_group_name_H-M   'P 1'
#
loop_
_entity.id
_entity.type
_entity.pdbx_description
1 polymer ?
#
loop_
_entity_poly.entity_id
_entity_poly.type
_entity_poly.pdbx_seq_one_letter_code
_entity_poly.pdbx_strand_id
1 'polypeptide(L)'
;MRYSEQFMEHIEYAFAAFCRTVLRNAAISAYRDFGRKQKREVSLDYLMSETHFEPFTTDNYFEQYDIPTVFVVKGQKIVVASKRLADALARLPEQRRAVLLMYFFLGYTDTEVGNEYRRSRSTANYWKHAALKQLRKEWLKSEHEEQEADTKSCRWRTGSHRCGIAALCRTYQIPVYLSGTYQ
;
A
#
# COMPACT_ATOMS: atom_id res chain seq x y z
N MET A 1 -62.08 -10.15 13.58
CA MET A 1 -61.69 -9.23 14.66
C MET A 1 -61.58 -7.84 14.04
N ARG A 2 -62.41 -6.86 14.42
CA ARG A 2 -62.22 -5.47 14.02
C ARG A 2 -61.38 -4.79 15.09
N TYR A 3 -60.26 -4.21 14.71
CA TYR A 3 -59.48 -3.38 15.62
C TYR A 3 -60.25 -2.09 15.92
N SER A 4 -60.17 -1.59 17.16
CA SER A 4 -60.75 -0.29 17.50
C SER A 4 -59.94 0.81 16.84
N GLU A 5 -60.60 1.91 16.45
CA GLU A 5 -59.94 3.05 15.80
C GLU A 5 -58.80 3.62 16.67
N GLN A 6 -59.02 3.68 17.99
CA GLN A 6 -58.01 4.10 18.96
C GLN A 6 -56.74 3.22 18.94
N PHE A 7 -56.89 1.93 18.67
CA PHE A 7 -55.75 1.00 18.60
C PHE A 7 -54.95 1.21 17.30
N MET A 8 -55.64 1.45 16.18
CA MET A 8 -54.98 1.76 14.91
C MET A 8 -54.22 3.09 15.00
N GLU A 9 -54.86 4.13 15.55
CA GLU A 9 -54.25 5.45 15.73
C GLU A 9 -52.99 5.39 16.63
N HIS A 10 -53.04 4.61 17.71
CA HIS A 10 -51.87 4.38 18.57
C HIS A 10 -50.70 3.73 17.81
N ILE A 11 -50.98 2.74 16.95
CA ILE A 11 -49.94 2.08 16.13
C ILE A 11 -49.32 3.07 15.15
N GLU A 12 -50.14 3.89 14.49
CA GLU A 12 -49.66 4.90 13.55
C GLU A 12 -48.77 5.95 14.23
N TYR A 13 -49.17 6.46 15.39
CA TYR A 13 -48.33 7.40 16.14
C TYR A 13 -47.04 6.76 16.65
N ALA A 14 -47.10 5.53 17.15
CA ALA A 14 -45.91 4.80 17.61
C ALA A 14 -44.92 4.58 16.45
N PHE A 15 -45.42 4.21 15.28
CA PHE A 15 -44.61 4.04 14.07
C PHE A 15 -44.02 5.37 13.60
N ALA A 16 -44.81 6.44 13.56
CA ALA A 16 -44.33 7.76 13.18
C ALA A 16 -43.24 8.28 14.15
N ALA A 17 -43.41 8.08 15.45
CA ALA A 17 -42.40 8.42 16.46
C ALA A 17 -41.11 7.62 16.29
N PHE A 18 -41.24 6.32 15.97
CA PHE A 18 -40.10 5.47 15.64
C PHE A 18 -39.34 5.99 14.42
N CYS A 19 -40.03 6.25 13.30
CA CYS A 19 -39.42 6.78 12.08
C CYS A 19 -38.69 8.11 12.32
N ARG A 20 -39.32 9.04 13.04
CA ARG A 20 -38.70 10.34 13.39
C ARG A 20 -37.42 10.16 14.20
N THR A 21 -37.41 9.21 15.14
CA THR A 21 -36.24 8.91 15.97
C THR A 21 -35.11 8.31 15.14
N VAL A 22 -35.41 7.36 14.26
CA VAL A 22 -34.43 6.73 13.37
C VAL A 22 -33.80 7.76 12.43
N LEU A 23 -34.62 8.61 11.79
CA LEU A 23 -34.13 9.64 10.87
C LEU A 23 -33.23 10.66 11.59
N ARG A 24 -33.62 11.10 12.79
CA ARG A 24 -32.80 12.00 13.60
C ARG A 24 -31.44 11.38 13.93
N ASN A 25 -31.43 10.12 14.35
CA ASN A 25 -30.19 9.42 14.70
C ASN A 25 -29.29 9.18 13.49
N ALA A 26 -29.87 8.83 12.33
CA ALA A 26 -29.14 8.68 11.08
C ALA A 26 -28.48 10.00 10.65
N ALA A 27 -29.21 11.12 10.75
CA ALA A 27 -28.67 12.45 10.46
C ALA A 27 -27.51 12.83 11.41
N ILE A 28 -27.65 12.55 12.71
CA ILE A 28 -26.57 12.79 13.69
C ILE A 28 -25.34 11.95 13.37
N SER A 29 -25.51 10.68 13.01
CA SER A 29 -24.40 9.80 12.62
C SER A 29 -23.68 10.31 11.37
N ALA A 30 -24.43 10.72 10.33
CA ALA A 30 -23.85 11.30 9.13
C ALA A 30 -23.04 12.58 9.44
N TYR A 31 -23.57 13.46 10.29
CA TYR A 31 -22.86 14.69 10.69
C TYR A 31 -21.55 14.39 11.45
N ARG A 32 -21.56 13.35 12.30
CA ARG A 32 -20.35 12.88 12.98
C ARG A 32 -19.34 12.30 11.99
N ASP A 33 -19.78 11.59 10.96
CA ASP A 33 -18.90 11.07 9.91
C ASP A 33 -18.26 12.19 9.10
N PHE A 34 -19.03 13.21 8.72
CA PHE A 34 -18.50 14.40 8.07
C PHE A 34 -17.45 15.10 8.96
N GLY A 35 -17.72 15.25 10.26
CA GLY A 35 -16.74 15.81 11.20
C GLY A 35 -15.47 14.97 11.35
N ARG A 36 -15.55 13.65 11.24
CA ARG A 36 -14.38 12.76 11.24
C ARG A 36 -13.57 12.88 9.95
N LYS A 37 -14.25 12.96 8.80
CA LYS A 37 -13.64 13.16 7.48
C LYS A 37 -12.92 14.50 7.39
N GLN A 38 -13.58 15.58 7.78
CA GLN A 38 -13.03 16.93 7.74
C GLN A 38 -11.75 17.10 8.59
N LYS A 39 -11.61 16.37 9.71
CA LYS A 39 -10.38 16.39 10.52
C LYS A 39 -9.18 15.71 9.85
N ARG A 40 -9.42 14.83 8.86
CA ARG A 40 -8.39 14.08 8.14
C ARG A 40 -8.18 14.58 6.72
N GLU A 41 -9.19 15.23 6.15
CA GLU A 41 -9.14 15.84 4.82
C GLU A 41 -8.38 17.16 4.89
N VAL A 42 -7.40 17.31 4.02
CA VAL A 42 -6.67 18.57 3.81
C VAL A 42 -7.03 19.05 2.41
N SER A 43 -7.28 20.36 2.25
CA SER A 43 -7.61 20.90 0.93
C SER A 43 -6.41 20.75 -0.02
N LEU A 44 -6.68 20.35 -1.26
CA LEU A 44 -5.66 20.24 -2.29
C LEU A 44 -4.94 21.58 -2.49
N ASP A 45 -5.69 22.68 -2.48
CA ASP A 45 -5.16 24.04 -2.65
C ASP A 45 -4.13 24.40 -1.57
N TYR A 46 -4.41 24.07 -0.30
CA TYR A 46 -3.46 24.24 0.79
C TYR A 46 -2.21 23.38 0.61
N LEU A 47 -2.36 22.13 0.16
CA LEU A 47 -1.22 21.27 -0.13
C LEU A 47 -0.36 21.83 -1.27
N MET A 48 -0.96 22.39 -2.31
CA MET A 48 -0.23 22.98 -3.43
C MET A 48 0.43 24.31 -3.08
N SER A 49 -0.12 25.09 -2.16
CA SER A 49 0.49 26.35 -1.70
C SER A 49 1.63 26.12 -0.70
N GLU A 50 1.44 25.18 0.23
CA GLU A 50 2.38 24.94 1.35
C GLU A 50 3.54 24.02 0.93
N THR A 51 3.33 23.12 -0.02
CA THR A 51 4.36 22.20 -0.51
C THR A 51 4.67 22.43 -1.98
N HIS A 52 5.95 22.51 -2.35
CA HIS A 52 6.38 22.58 -3.76
C HIS A 52 6.22 21.24 -4.51
N PHE A 53 5.26 20.41 -4.11
CA PHE A 53 5.02 19.11 -4.73
C PHE A 53 4.21 19.30 -6.01
N GLU A 54 4.78 18.94 -7.15
CA GLU A 54 4.01 18.86 -8.40
C GLU A 54 3.14 17.61 -8.31
N PRO A 55 1.80 17.72 -8.37
CA PRO A 55 0.93 16.55 -8.32
C PRO A 55 1.17 15.71 -9.58
N PHE A 56 1.89 14.60 -9.43
CA PHE A 56 2.06 13.61 -10.48
C PHE A 56 1.14 12.41 -10.23
N THR A 57 0.55 11.90 -11.31
CA THR A 57 -0.15 10.62 -11.30
C THR A 57 0.66 9.66 -12.16
N THR A 58 1.27 8.65 -11.54
CA THR A 58 1.89 7.56 -12.30
C THR A 58 0.78 6.60 -12.69
N ASP A 59 0.45 6.53 -13.98
CA ASP A 59 -0.37 5.44 -14.49
C ASP A 59 0.52 4.20 -14.63
N ASN A 60 0.33 3.20 -13.77
CA ASN A 60 1.12 1.96 -13.78
C ASN A 60 0.78 1.04 -14.98
N TYR A 61 -0.05 1.49 -15.92
CA TYR A 61 -0.44 0.70 -17.10
C TYR A 61 0.73 0.33 -18.03
N PHE A 62 1.84 1.08 -17.99
CA PHE A 62 2.98 0.88 -18.88
C PHE A 62 4.23 0.33 -18.19
N GLU A 63 4.09 -0.29 -17.01
CA GLU A 63 5.19 -1.12 -16.50
C GLU A 63 5.45 -2.22 -17.53
N GLN A 64 6.56 -2.11 -18.26
CA GLN A 64 7.01 -3.14 -19.18
C GLN A 64 7.21 -4.40 -18.33
N TYR A 65 6.26 -5.33 -18.43
CA TYR A 65 6.39 -6.66 -17.85
C TYR A 65 7.49 -7.38 -18.61
N ASP A 66 8.72 -7.15 -18.18
CA ASP A 66 9.91 -7.88 -18.59
C ASP A 66 9.72 -9.39 -18.38
N ILE A 67 10.65 -10.17 -18.96
CA ILE A 67 10.69 -11.64 -18.85
C ILE A 67 10.45 -12.05 -17.39
N PRO A 68 9.33 -12.71 -17.08
CA PRO A 68 8.95 -12.99 -15.70
C PRO A 68 9.94 -13.97 -15.07
N THR A 69 10.41 -13.63 -13.87
CA THR A 69 11.36 -14.49 -13.16
C THR A 69 10.61 -15.52 -12.33
N VAL A 70 11.01 -16.78 -12.46
CA VAL A 70 10.38 -17.90 -11.74
C VAL A 70 11.24 -18.29 -10.54
N PHE A 71 10.65 -18.22 -9.34
CA PHE A 71 11.24 -18.76 -8.13
C PHE A 71 10.60 -20.10 -7.78
N VAL A 72 11.41 -21.11 -7.48
CA VAL A 72 10.92 -22.40 -7.01
C VAL A 72 11.10 -22.47 -5.50
N VAL A 73 9.99 -22.55 -4.76
CA VAL A 73 9.99 -22.71 -3.31
C VAL A 73 9.13 -23.90 -2.96
N LYS A 74 9.69 -24.89 -2.25
CA LYS A 74 9.00 -26.12 -1.85
C LYS A 74 8.31 -26.85 -3.01
N GLY A 75 8.92 -26.82 -4.20
CA GLY A 75 8.39 -27.44 -5.42
C GLY A 75 7.29 -26.64 -6.12
N GLN A 76 6.86 -25.51 -5.56
CA GLN A 76 5.89 -24.61 -6.18
C GLN A 76 6.62 -23.48 -6.93
N LYS A 77 6.13 -23.18 -8.14
CA LYS A 77 6.67 -22.12 -9.00
C LYS A 77 5.93 -20.82 -8.74
N ILE A 78 6.66 -19.79 -8.35
CA ILE A 78 6.15 -18.45 -8.10
C ILE A 78 6.70 -17.53 -9.19
N VAL A 79 5.79 -16.93 -9.95
CA VAL A 79 6.12 -16.08 -11.10
C VAL A 79 6.09 -14.62 -10.64
N VAL A 80 7.22 -13.93 -10.75
CA VAL A 80 7.35 -12.51 -10.42
C VAL A 80 7.50 -11.74 -11.73
N ALA A 81 6.49 -10.93 -12.06
CA ALA A 81 6.42 -10.19 -13.32
C ALA A 81 7.29 -8.92 -13.32
N SER A 82 7.45 -8.28 -12.17
CA SER A 82 8.33 -7.10 -12.04
C SER A 82 9.79 -7.55 -11.96
N LYS A 83 10.60 -7.20 -12.97
CA LYS A 83 12.04 -7.48 -12.99
C LYS A 83 12.75 -6.87 -11.79
N ARG A 84 12.41 -5.62 -11.47
CA ARG A 84 12.98 -4.92 -10.30
C ARG A 84 12.73 -5.68 -8.99
N LEU A 85 11.54 -6.25 -8.82
CA LEU A 85 11.24 -7.10 -7.68
C LEU A 85 11.96 -8.43 -7.71
N ALA A 86 12.05 -9.05 -8.88
CA ALA A 86 12.80 -10.27 -9.05
C ALA A 86 14.29 -10.09 -8.68
N ASP A 87 14.92 -9.01 -9.13
CA ASP A 87 16.31 -8.69 -8.83
C ASP A 87 16.53 -8.41 -7.34
N ALA A 88 15.64 -7.63 -6.72
CA ALA A 88 15.70 -7.36 -5.28
C ALA A 88 15.57 -8.66 -4.46
N LEU A 89 14.64 -9.54 -4.84
CA LEU A 89 14.47 -10.86 -4.24
C LEU A 89 15.67 -11.77 -4.50
N ALA A 90 16.30 -11.70 -5.67
CA ALA A 90 17.48 -12.49 -6.02
C ALA A 90 18.69 -12.14 -5.14
N ARG A 91 18.82 -10.87 -4.72
CA ARG A 91 19.88 -10.41 -3.79
C ARG A 91 19.66 -10.85 -2.34
N LEU A 92 18.46 -11.34 -1.97
CA LEU A 92 18.21 -11.84 -0.62
C LEU A 92 18.85 -13.23 -0.41
N PRO A 93 19.29 -13.54 0.83
CA PRO A 93 19.68 -14.90 1.18
C PRO A 93 18.53 -15.88 0.91
N GLU A 94 18.85 -17.06 0.37
CA GLU A 94 17.86 -18.05 -0.09
C GLU A 94 16.82 -18.37 0.99
N GLN A 95 17.24 -18.57 2.23
CA GLN A 95 16.36 -18.83 3.36
C GLN A 95 15.37 -17.69 3.62
N ARG A 96 15.82 -16.44 3.55
CA ARG A 96 14.99 -15.26 3.79
C ARG A 96 14.00 -15.03 2.65
N ARG A 97 14.46 -15.25 1.43
CA ARG A 97 13.61 -15.25 0.23
C ARG A 97 12.53 -16.32 0.33
N ALA A 98 12.88 -17.55 0.70
CA ALA A 98 11.94 -18.65 0.86
C ALA A 98 10.86 -18.34 1.91
N VAL A 99 11.25 -17.81 3.08
CA VAL A 99 10.30 -17.41 4.14
C VAL A 99 9.31 -16.35 3.65
N LEU A 100 9.78 -15.33 2.92
CA LEU A 100 8.90 -14.30 2.33
C LEU A 100 7.93 -14.91 1.32
N LEU A 101 8.47 -15.73 0.41
CA LEU A 101 7.68 -16.33 -0.66
C LEU A 101 6.62 -17.29 -0.11
N MET A 102 6.96 -18.09 0.90
CA MET A 102 6.01 -18.95 1.61
C MET A 102 4.88 -18.14 2.27
N TYR A 103 5.20 -17.02 2.91
CA TYR A 103 4.20 -16.21 3.62
C TYR A 103 3.25 -15.47 2.65
N PHE A 104 3.79 -14.77 1.66
CA PHE A 104 2.97 -13.91 0.79
C PHE A 104 2.30 -14.64 -0.36
N PHE A 105 2.97 -15.62 -0.97
CA PHE A 105 2.47 -16.29 -2.17
C PHE A 105 1.88 -17.67 -1.87
N LEU A 106 2.39 -18.38 -0.87
CA LEU A 106 1.90 -19.73 -0.53
C LEU A 106 0.92 -19.73 0.65
N GLY A 107 0.68 -18.58 1.30
CA GLY A 107 -0.27 -18.44 2.40
C GLY A 107 0.14 -19.09 3.73
N TYR A 108 1.42 -19.42 3.90
CA TYR A 108 1.90 -20.08 5.12
C TYR A 108 1.87 -19.11 6.31
N THR A 109 1.41 -19.61 7.45
CA THR A 109 1.50 -18.94 8.75
C THR A 109 2.91 -19.01 9.34
N ASP A 110 3.25 -18.09 10.25
CA ASP A 110 4.56 -18.10 10.94
C ASP A 110 4.83 -19.42 11.68
N THR A 111 3.76 -20.08 12.14
CA THR A 111 3.81 -21.40 12.78
C THR A 111 4.18 -22.50 11.79
N GLU A 112 3.56 -22.52 10.61
CA GLU A 112 3.86 -23.51 9.57
C GLU A 112 5.25 -23.33 9.00
N VAL A 113 5.68 -22.07 8.77
CA VAL A 113 7.06 -21.76 8.38
C VAL A 113 8.05 -22.22 9.46
N GLY A 114 7.75 -21.96 10.74
CA GLY A 114 8.57 -22.46 11.85
C GLY A 114 8.70 -23.98 11.82
N ASN A 115 7.59 -24.70 11.72
CA ASN A 115 7.56 -26.16 11.66
C ASN A 115 8.37 -26.71 10.47
N GLU A 116 8.25 -26.09 9.29
CA GLU A 116 8.98 -26.46 8.09
C GLU A 116 10.50 -26.39 8.27
N TYR A 117 10.98 -25.40 9.03
CA TYR A 117 12.41 -25.23 9.34
C TYR A 117 12.81 -25.79 10.71
N ARG A 118 11.91 -26.52 11.40
CA ARG A 118 12.10 -27.02 12.77
C ARG A 118 12.51 -25.93 13.77
N ARG A 119 11.91 -24.75 13.65
CA ARG A 119 12.11 -23.59 14.51
C ARG A 119 10.81 -23.15 15.17
N SER A 120 10.94 -22.34 16.22
CA SER A 120 9.79 -21.73 16.85
C SER A 120 9.13 -20.71 15.91
N ARG A 121 7.85 -20.45 16.14
CA ARG A 121 7.09 -19.36 15.50
C ARG A 121 7.83 -18.01 15.62
N SER A 122 8.42 -17.72 16.78
CA SER A 122 9.12 -16.45 17.01
C SER A 122 10.36 -16.28 16.12
N THR A 123 11.12 -17.37 15.89
CA THR A 123 12.25 -17.35 14.97
C THR A 123 11.80 -17.15 13.53
N ALA A 124 10.71 -17.80 13.10
CA ALA A 124 10.15 -17.60 11.76
C ALA A 124 9.69 -16.15 11.55
N ASN A 125 9.00 -15.57 12.54
CA ASN A 125 8.58 -14.17 12.49
C ASN A 125 9.78 -13.20 12.45
N TYR A 126 10.84 -13.48 13.22
CA TYR A 126 12.08 -12.70 13.14
C TYR A 126 12.70 -12.78 11.74
N TRP A 127 12.79 -13.97 11.14
CA TRP A 127 13.30 -14.14 9.77
C TRP A 127 12.46 -13.37 8.75
N LYS A 128 11.13 -13.42 8.85
CA LYS A 128 10.22 -12.63 8.02
C LYS A 128 10.51 -11.14 8.11
N HIS A 129 10.58 -10.59 9.32
CA HIS A 129 10.87 -9.16 9.51
C HIS A 129 12.28 -8.77 9.05
N ALA A 130 13.28 -9.62 9.30
CA ALA A 130 14.65 -9.40 8.85
C ALA A 130 14.76 -9.44 7.31
N ALA A 131 14.02 -10.34 6.67
CA ALA A 131 13.92 -10.44 5.21
C ALA A 131 13.26 -9.19 4.63
N LEU A 132 12.14 -8.73 5.19
CA LEU A 132 11.48 -7.48 4.76
C LEU A 132 12.38 -6.25 4.93
N LYS A 133 13.14 -6.18 6.02
CA LYS A 133 14.08 -5.07 6.26
C LYS A 133 15.19 -5.05 5.20
N GLN A 134 15.71 -6.22 4.84
CA GLN A 134 16.71 -6.33 3.76
C GLN A 134 16.13 -6.04 2.39
N LEU A 135 14.94 -6.56 2.10
CA LEU A 135 14.25 -6.30 0.84
C LEU A 135 14.05 -4.81 0.62
N ARG A 136 13.58 -4.08 1.64
CA ARG A 136 13.49 -2.61 1.58
C ARG A 136 14.84 -1.93 1.29
N LYS A 137 15.92 -2.43 1.89
CA LYS A 137 17.27 -1.87 1.67
C LYS A 137 17.75 -2.10 0.24
N GLU A 138 17.57 -3.30 -0.30
CA GLU A 138 17.95 -3.61 -1.69
C GLU A 138 17.05 -2.86 -2.68
N TRP A 139 15.76 -2.76 -2.40
CA TRP A 139 14.80 -2.03 -3.23
C TRP A 139 15.13 -0.53 -3.36
N LEU A 140 15.53 0.11 -2.26
CA LEU A 140 15.96 1.51 -2.24
C LEU A 140 17.29 1.73 -2.98
N LYS A 141 18.24 0.79 -2.88
CA LYS A 141 19.51 0.89 -3.63
C LYS A 141 19.26 0.87 -5.13
N SER A 142 18.37 0.01 -5.60
CA SER A 142 18.01 -0.04 -7.02
C SER A 142 17.45 1.29 -7.54
N GLU A 143 16.75 2.07 -6.71
CA GLU A 143 16.29 3.43 -7.11
C GLU A 143 17.44 4.40 -7.34
N HIS A 144 18.45 4.38 -6.48
CA HIS A 144 19.62 5.23 -6.63
C HIS A 144 20.46 4.84 -7.87
N GLU A 145 20.60 3.54 -8.13
CA GLU A 145 21.35 3.01 -9.29
C GLU A 145 20.65 3.36 -10.62
N GLU A 146 19.32 3.25 -10.69
CA GLU A 146 18.52 3.63 -11.87
C GLU A 146 18.58 5.15 -12.13
N GLN A 147 18.44 5.98 -11.09
CA GLN A 147 18.54 7.45 -11.21
C GLN A 147 19.94 7.90 -11.67
N GLU A 148 21.00 7.23 -11.22
CA GLU A 148 22.38 7.51 -11.64
C GLU A 148 22.64 7.05 -13.08
N ALA A 149 22.05 5.93 -13.50
CA ALA A 149 22.13 5.44 -14.88
C ALA A 149 21.39 6.35 -15.86
N ASP A 150 20.21 6.86 -15.48
CA ASP A 150 19.42 7.78 -16.31
C ASP A 150 20.07 9.16 -16.42
N THR A 151 20.64 9.70 -15.33
CA THR A 151 21.43 10.94 -15.38
C THR A 151 22.70 10.79 -16.21
N LYS A 152 23.38 9.64 -16.15
CA LYS A 152 24.53 9.35 -17.03
C LYS A 152 24.10 9.18 -18.50
N SER A 153 22.98 8.51 -18.78
CA SER A 153 22.40 8.36 -20.12
C SER A 153 22.06 9.71 -20.76
N CYS A 154 21.48 10.64 -20.00
CA CYS A 154 21.23 12.01 -20.44
C CYS A 154 22.53 12.78 -20.77
N ARG A 155 23.60 12.54 -20.00
CA ARG A 155 24.93 13.16 -20.22
C ARG A 155 25.61 12.74 -21.53
N TRP A 156 25.35 11.53 -22.02
CA TRP A 156 25.88 11.06 -23.31
C TRP A 156 25.05 11.52 -24.50
N ARG A 157 23.77 11.87 -24.30
CA ARG A 157 22.86 12.30 -25.37
C ARG A 157 23.02 13.79 -25.71
N THR A 158 23.41 14.63 -24.74
CA THR A 158 23.78 16.03 -24.94
C THR A 158 25.28 16.16 -25.21
N GLY A 159 25.71 15.78 -26.42
CA GLY A 159 27.07 16.03 -26.92
C GLY A 159 27.33 17.53 -27.16
N SER A 160 27.27 18.35 -26.12
CA SER A 160 27.55 19.78 -26.19
C SER A 160 28.23 20.27 -24.91
N HIS A 161 29.51 20.61 -25.05
CA HIS A 161 30.25 21.40 -24.06
C HIS A 161 29.69 22.82 -24.00
N ARG A 162 28.62 23.01 -23.23
CA ARG A 162 28.17 24.22 -22.53
C ARG A 162 26.66 24.10 -22.33
N CYS A 163 26.23 23.91 -21.08
CA CYS A 163 25.02 24.55 -20.57
C CYS A 163 24.96 24.36 -19.04
N GLY A 164 25.03 25.50 -18.35
CA GLY A 164 24.38 25.85 -17.09
C GLY A 164 24.23 24.81 -15.98
N ILE A 165 24.89 25.11 -14.85
CA ILE A 165 24.51 24.62 -13.53
C ILE A 165 23.05 25.02 -13.25
N ALA A 166 22.15 24.05 -13.31
CA ALA A 166 20.81 24.12 -12.71
C ALA A 166 20.47 22.73 -12.16
N ALA A 167 21.24 22.29 -11.17
CA ALA A 167 21.04 21.02 -10.49
C ALA A 167 21.06 21.24 -8.98
N LEU A 168 19.99 21.83 -8.46
CA LEU A 168 19.66 21.76 -7.04
C LEU A 168 18.14 21.74 -6.93
N CYS A 169 17.58 20.57 -6.62
CA CYS A 169 16.69 20.34 -5.48
C CYS A 169 15.89 19.06 -5.71
N ARG A 170 16.05 18.06 -4.81
CA ARG A 170 14.93 17.50 -4.02
C ARG A 170 15.47 16.38 -3.13
N THR A 171 15.55 16.71 -1.86
CA THR A 171 15.76 15.83 -0.72
C THR A 171 14.49 15.03 -0.43
N TYR A 172 14.67 13.72 -0.38
CA TYR A 172 13.91 12.67 0.31
C TYR A 172 12.87 13.10 1.36
N GLN A 173 11.62 12.65 1.17
CA GLN A 173 10.72 12.26 2.27
C GLN A 173 9.95 11.00 1.83
N ILE A 174 10.23 9.87 2.49
CA ILE A 174 9.60 8.56 2.25
C ILE A 174 8.16 8.59 2.82
N PRO A 175 7.10 8.28 2.05
CA PRO A 175 5.79 8.01 2.62
C PRO A 175 5.67 6.54 3.01
N VAL A 176 5.52 6.31 4.31
CA VAL A 176 5.07 5.04 4.91
C VAL A 176 3.59 4.84 4.55
N TYR A 177 3.29 3.97 3.60
CA TYR A 177 1.91 3.59 3.30
C TYR A 177 1.38 2.60 4.35
N LEU A 178 0.57 3.12 5.28
CA LEU A 178 -0.45 2.35 6.00
C LEU A 178 -1.65 2.21 5.06
N SER A 179 -1.73 1.07 4.37
CA SER A 179 -2.90 0.67 3.60
C SER A 179 -4.08 0.38 4.55
N GLY A 180 -5.00 1.34 4.67
CA GLY A 180 -6.32 1.13 5.25
C GLY A 180 -7.26 0.55 4.20
N THR A 181 -7.64 -0.71 4.38
CA THR A 181 -8.73 -1.38 3.66
C THR A 181 -10.07 -0.75 4.06
N TYR A 182 -10.81 -0.20 3.11
CA TYR A 182 -12.23 0.08 3.26
C TYR A 182 -13.02 -1.19 2.91
N GLN A 183 -13.83 -1.67 3.85
CA GLN A 183 -15.07 -2.41 3.62
C GLN A 183 -16.23 -1.45 3.88
#